data_AF-A0A1G5AB74-F1
#
_entry.id   AF-A0A1G5AB74-F1
#
_cell.length_a   1.000
_cell.length_b   1.000
_cell.length_c   1.000
_cell.angle_alpha   90.00
_cell.angle_beta   90.00
_cell.angle_gamma   90.00
#
_symmetry.space_group_name_H-M   'P 1'
#
loop_
_entity.id
_entity.type
_entity.pdbx_description
1 polymer ?
#
loop_
_entity_poly.entity_id
_entity_poly.type
_entity_poly.pdbx_seq_one_letter_code
_entity_poly.pdbx_strand_id
1 'polypeptide(L)'
;MLFQITNLWQILGWCLVFAGLILMNELGRRTKVGGMIIFVIIPAILTLYFILAHVGMFGGSANPTVAYMDGWFHYFKLYAADIGCVGFMMIKYKWGIGKEKWFAWWPWFIVAANIMIANVSDMESALAAYSITGDFSGAWWCSNEGVFIYGGWWNVVNAIAGMINIFCMTGCVHLYTSKDKNQSDMLWPDMTIWFIIAYDVWNFEYTYLNLPTHTWYCGVALLLAPTFANALWNKGAWIQNRANTLAIWCMWAQVVPLFQLKGTFAAVLPRVYGGATEAGITTMDLYEKAIALYNAGQGKTAAAGDAIAAMGITADPTMQGFVAMAALAANVICISVIIRNAIRIGGNPYSNEVFVGTRDYEEALARAAK
;
A
#
# COMPACT_ATOMS: atom_id res chain seq x y z
N MET A 1 0.19 20.35 -9.25
CA MET A 1 -0.53 19.80 -8.07
C MET A 1 -0.86 18.33 -8.36
N LEU A 2 -0.66 17.42 -7.40
CA LEU A 2 -0.91 15.98 -7.57
C LEU A 2 -2.39 15.59 -7.54
N PHE A 3 -3.19 16.37 -6.79
CA PHE A 3 -4.59 16.12 -6.49
C PHE A 3 -5.45 17.36 -6.77
N GLN A 4 -6.72 17.13 -7.10
CA GLN A 4 -7.72 18.16 -7.37
C GLN A 4 -8.61 18.37 -6.13
N ILE A 5 -8.09 19.04 -5.10
CA ILE A 5 -8.81 19.25 -3.83
C ILE A 5 -9.94 20.25 -4.03
N THR A 6 -11.18 19.85 -3.72
CA THR A 6 -12.37 20.68 -3.93
C THR A 6 -13.01 21.14 -2.63
N ASN A 7 -12.79 20.43 -1.53
CA ASN A 7 -13.48 20.70 -0.28
C ASN A 7 -12.60 20.45 0.95
N LEU A 8 -12.72 21.31 1.97
CA LEU A 8 -12.05 21.15 3.26
C LEU A 8 -12.44 19.84 3.99
N TRP A 9 -13.66 19.33 3.75
CA TRP A 9 -14.10 18.06 4.30
C TRP A 9 -13.24 16.87 3.83
N GLN A 10 -12.65 16.93 2.62
CA GLN A 10 -11.75 15.88 2.12
C GLN A 10 -10.42 15.86 2.90
N ILE A 11 -9.93 17.04 3.31
CA ILE A 11 -8.76 17.18 4.17
C ILE A 11 -9.08 16.71 5.58
N LEU A 12 -10.28 17.04 6.10
CA LEU A 12 -10.72 16.55 7.40
C LEU A 12 -10.85 15.03 7.43
N GLY A 13 -11.45 14.43 6.39
CA GLY A 13 -11.50 12.97 6.22
C GLY A 13 -10.12 12.34 6.22
N TRP A 14 -9.16 12.96 5.52
CA TRP A 14 -7.76 12.53 5.52
C TRP A 14 -7.15 12.57 6.93
N CYS A 15 -7.32 13.67 7.66
CA CYS A 15 -6.84 13.79 9.04
C CYS A 15 -7.45 12.73 9.97
N LEU A 16 -8.76 12.43 9.81
CA LEU A 16 -9.45 11.41 10.60
C LEU A 16 -8.91 10.01 10.32
N VAL A 17 -8.73 9.65 9.04
CA VAL A 17 -8.14 8.37 8.65
C VAL A 17 -6.71 8.25 9.17
N PHE A 18 -5.89 9.29 8.97
CA PHE A 18 -4.51 9.34 9.44
C PHE A 18 -4.42 9.15 10.96
N ALA A 19 -5.20 9.91 11.73
CA ALA A 19 -5.23 9.79 13.19
C ALA A 19 -5.79 8.43 13.63
N GLY A 20 -6.85 7.93 13.00
CA GLY A 20 -7.46 6.64 13.29
C GLY A 20 -6.49 5.47 13.07
N LEU A 21 -5.76 5.47 11.96
CA LEU A 21 -4.75 4.45 11.66
C LEU A 21 -3.62 4.45 12.68
N ILE A 22 -3.15 5.63 13.06
CA ILE A 22 -2.13 5.79 14.10
C ILE A 22 -2.62 5.22 15.45
N LEU A 23 -3.82 5.60 15.88
CA LEU A 23 -4.38 5.18 17.17
C LEU A 23 -4.61 3.67 17.21
N MET A 24 -5.22 3.11 16.17
CA MET A 24 -5.51 1.68 16.08
C MET A 24 -4.22 0.85 15.95
N ASN A 25 -3.22 1.35 15.21
CA ASN A 25 -1.90 0.74 15.17
C ASN A 25 -1.26 0.70 16.57
N GLU A 26 -1.33 1.80 17.32
CA GLU A 26 -0.78 1.87 18.67
C GLU A 26 -1.49 0.89 19.63
N LEU A 27 -2.82 0.77 19.53
CA LEU A 27 -3.60 -0.21 20.30
C LEU A 27 -3.24 -1.65 19.96
N GLY A 28 -3.13 -1.97 18.67
CA GLY A 28 -2.76 -3.31 18.19
C GLY A 28 -1.31 -3.68 18.51
N ARG A 29 -0.41 -2.70 18.53
CA ARG A 29 1.01 -2.90 18.83
C ARG A 29 1.28 -3.04 20.32
N ARG A 30 0.65 -2.23 21.18
CA ARG A 30 0.98 -2.14 22.61
C ARG A 30 0.79 -3.46 23.36
N THR A 31 -0.26 -4.21 23.08
CA THR A 31 -0.60 -5.39 23.89
C THR A 31 -0.83 -6.62 23.04
N LYS A 32 -0.51 -7.80 23.60
CA LYS A 32 -0.78 -9.09 22.95
C LYS A 32 -2.29 -9.27 22.70
N VAL A 33 -3.11 -8.84 23.66
CA VAL A 33 -4.57 -8.91 23.55
C VAL A 33 -5.08 -7.98 22.46
N GLY A 34 -4.60 -6.74 22.40
CA GLY A 34 -4.95 -5.79 21.34
C GLY A 34 -4.59 -6.31 19.95
N GLY A 35 -3.38 -6.87 19.79
CA GLY A 35 -2.95 -7.50 18.55
C GLY A 35 -3.81 -8.72 18.17
N MET A 36 -4.13 -9.60 19.13
CA MET A 36 -5.01 -10.75 18.87
C MET A 36 -6.44 -10.34 18.51
N ILE A 37 -6.99 -9.30 19.16
CA ILE A 37 -8.33 -8.80 18.82
C ILE A 37 -8.32 -8.25 17.40
N ILE A 38 -7.38 -7.37 17.08
CA ILE A 38 -7.37 -6.63 15.82
C ILE A 38 -6.94 -7.48 14.63
N PHE A 39 -5.96 -8.39 14.79
CA PHE A 39 -5.34 -9.14 13.68
C PHE A 39 -5.64 -10.64 13.70
N VAL A 40 -6.56 -11.10 14.56
CA VAL A 40 -7.01 -12.51 14.54
C VAL A 40 -8.53 -12.57 14.68
N ILE A 41 -9.08 -12.01 15.76
CA ILE A 41 -10.52 -12.11 16.06
C ILE A 41 -11.35 -11.31 15.05
N ILE A 42 -11.02 -10.03 14.84
CA ILE A 42 -11.74 -9.19 13.88
C ILE A 42 -11.64 -9.77 12.44
N PRO A 43 -10.47 -10.14 11.90
CA PRO A 43 -10.37 -10.80 10.60
C PRO A 43 -11.18 -12.09 10.50
N ALA A 44 -11.24 -12.90 11.56
CA ALA A 44 -12.08 -14.11 11.56
C ALA A 44 -13.58 -13.77 11.47
N ILE A 45 -14.04 -12.77 12.24
CA ILE A 45 -15.42 -12.27 12.17
C ILE A 45 -15.71 -11.69 10.78
N LEU A 46 -14.80 -10.91 10.22
CA LEU A 46 -14.93 -10.33 8.89
C LEU A 46 -14.99 -11.40 7.81
N THR A 47 -14.17 -12.46 7.92
CA THR A 47 -14.21 -13.60 7.00
C THR A 47 -15.58 -14.26 7.02
N LEU A 48 -16.16 -14.49 8.20
CA LEU A 48 -17.53 -14.98 8.33
C LEU A 48 -18.53 -14.00 7.71
N TYR A 49 -18.42 -12.71 7.99
CA TYR A 49 -19.28 -11.68 7.40
C TYR A 49 -19.21 -11.67 5.87
N PHE A 50 -18.01 -11.75 5.27
CA PHE A 50 -17.84 -11.79 3.82
C PHE A 50 -18.50 -13.03 3.22
N ILE A 51 -18.27 -14.22 3.79
CA ILE A 51 -18.91 -15.46 3.33
C ILE A 51 -20.44 -15.35 3.44
N LEU A 52 -20.95 -14.88 4.59
CA LEU A 52 -22.38 -14.74 4.84
C LEU A 52 -23.04 -13.69 3.93
N ALA A 53 -22.33 -12.62 3.60
CA ALA A 53 -22.79 -11.62 2.63
C ALA A 53 -22.90 -12.23 1.22
N HIS A 54 -21.95 -13.06 0.80
CA HIS A 54 -21.98 -13.75 -0.49
C HIS A 54 -23.12 -14.75 -0.64
N VAL A 55 -23.48 -15.45 0.45
CA VAL A 55 -24.62 -16.39 0.44
C VAL A 55 -25.98 -15.72 0.70
N GLY A 56 -26.02 -14.38 0.70
CA GLY A 56 -27.27 -13.61 0.74
C GLY A 56 -27.80 -13.24 2.13
N MET A 57 -27.13 -13.63 3.22
CA MET A 57 -27.62 -13.42 4.59
C MET A 57 -27.46 -11.98 5.10
N PHE A 58 -26.63 -11.16 4.44
CA PHE A 58 -26.44 -9.73 4.75
C PHE A 58 -26.74 -8.84 3.54
N GLY A 59 -27.88 -9.06 2.88
CA GLY A 59 -28.31 -8.25 1.72
C GLY A 59 -27.73 -8.67 0.37
N GLY A 60 -26.92 -9.72 0.33
CA GLY A 60 -26.42 -10.32 -0.91
C GLY A 60 -25.64 -9.33 -1.77
N SER A 61 -25.94 -9.32 -3.07
CA SER A 61 -25.32 -8.42 -4.06
C SER A 61 -25.57 -6.93 -3.81
N ALA A 62 -26.59 -6.57 -3.01
CA ALA A 62 -26.86 -5.18 -2.64
C ALA A 62 -26.04 -4.70 -1.43
N ASN A 63 -25.33 -5.60 -0.74
CA ASN A 63 -24.42 -5.24 0.33
C ASN A 63 -23.27 -4.39 -0.24
N PRO A 64 -22.98 -3.19 0.29
CA PRO A 64 -21.90 -2.35 -0.21
C PRO A 64 -20.54 -3.05 -0.28
N THR A 65 -20.25 -3.95 0.65
CA THR A 65 -19.01 -4.75 0.65
C THR A 65 -18.93 -5.66 -0.59
N VAL A 66 -20.03 -6.33 -0.93
CA VAL A 66 -20.10 -7.21 -2.10
C VAL A 66 -20.21 -6.39 -3.40
N ALA A 67 -20.92 -5.26 -3.37
CA ALA A 67 -21.14 -4.43 -4.54
C ALA A 67 -19.91 -3.66 -5.00
N TYR A 68 -19.03 -3.26 -4.07
CA TYR A 68 -17.91 -2.35 -4.33
C TYR A 68 -16.52 -2.92 -4.00
N MET A 69 -16.43 -3.99 -3.20
CA MET A 69 -15.16 -4.50 -2.68
C MET A 69 -14.97 -6.02 -2.87
N ASP A 70 -15.71 -6.63 -3.80
CA ASP A 70 -15.64 -8.06 -4.14
C ASP A 70 -14.49 -8.42 -5.12
N GLY A 71 -13.50 -7.54 -5.24
CA GLY A 71 -12.30 -7.81 -6.03
C GLY A 71 -11.39 -8.83 -5.34
N TRP A 72 -10.87 -9.81 -6.10
CA TRP A 72 -9.88 -10.80 -5.60
C TRP A 72 -8.70 -10.11 -4.90
N PHE A 73 -8.29 -8.97 -5.42
CA PHE A 73 -7.17 -8.17 -4.96
C PHE A 73 -7.42 -7.51 -3.60
N HIS A 74 -8.64 -7.07 -3.31
CA HIS A 74 -8.99 -6.52 -2.00
C HIS A 74 -8.83 -7.58 -0.90
N TYR A 75 -9.37 -8.78 -1.15
CA TYR A 75 -9.20 -9.91 -0.23
C TYR A 75 -7.74 -10.34 -0.12
N PHE A 76 -7.05 -10.47 -1.24
CA PHE A 76 -5.64 -10.84 -1.25
C PHE A 76 -4.81 -9.86 -0.41
N LYS A 77 -5.00 -8.55 -0.60
CA LYS A 77 -4.29 -7.53 0.17
C LYS A 77 -4.61 -7.57 1.66
N LEU A 78 -5.89 -7.72 2.03
CA LEU A 78 -6.29 -7.84 3.42
C LEU A 78 -5.58 -9.02 4.09
N TYR A 79 -5.71 -10.22 3.52
CA TYR A 79 -5.17 -11.42 4.15
C TYR A 79 -3.65 -11.48 4.09
N ALA A 80 -3.00 -10.97 3.03
CA ALA A 80 -1.56 -10.86 2.97
C ALA A 80 -1.01 -9.91 4.06
N ALA A 81 -1.68 -8.76 4.27
CA ALA A 81 -1.30 -7.84 5.33
C ALA A 81 -1.53 -8.44 6.73
N ASP A 82 -2.68 -9.09 6.94
CA ASP A 82 -3.06 -9.71 8.21
C ASP A 82 -2.13 -10.87 8.60
N ILE A 83 -1.83 -11.76 7.65
CA ILE A 83 -0.84 -12.84 7.81
C ILE A 83 0.55 -12.27 8.13
N GLY A 84 0.90 -11.12 7.52
CA GLY A 84 2.09 -10.35 7.89
C GLY A 84 2.07 -9.91 9.36
N CYS A 85 0.98 -9.29 9.81
CA CYS A 85 0.78 -8.86 11.21
C CYS A 85 0.90 -10.04 12.18
N VAL A 86 0.23 -11.16 11.90
CA VAL A 86 0.30 -12.38 12.73
C VAL A 86 1.72 -12.95 12.75
N GLY A 87 2.42 -12.96 11.61
CA GLY A 87 3.82 -13.34 11.52
C GLY A 87 4.74 -12.47 12.38
N PHE A 88 4.56 -11.16 12.35
CA PHE A 88 5.32 -10.24 13.20
C PHE A 88 5.01 -10.44 14.68
N MET A 89 3.76 -10.73 15.03
CA MET A 89 3.40 -11.12 16.40
C MET A 89 4.08 -12.43 16.83
N MET A 90 4.17 -13.43 15.93
CA MET A 90 4.87 -14.68 16.22
C MET A 90 6.36 -14.45 16.49
N ILE A 91 7.04 -13.61 15.71
CA ILE A 91 8.45 -13.22 15.93
C ILE A 91 8.60 -12.46 17.24
N LYS A 92 7.80 -11.40 17.42
CA LYS A 92 7.83 -10.52 18.59
C LYS A 92 7.63 -11.29 19.90
N TYR A 93 6.62 -12.16 19.97
CA TYR A 93 6.30 -12.93 21.18
C TYR A 93 7.01 -14.29 21.24
N LYS A 94 7.87 -14.62 20.28
CA LYS A 94 8.52 -15.93 20.16
C LYS A 94 7.52 -17.08 20.31
N TRP A 95 6.40 -16.99 19.59
CA TRP A 95 5.32 -17.97 19.64
C TRP A 95 5.37 -18.89 18.41
N GLY A 96 5.21 -20.19 18.62
CA GLY A 96 5.21 -21.19 17.54
C GLY A 96 6.48 -21.15 16.70
N ILE A 97 6.31 -21.06 15.38
CA ILE A 97 7.40 -20.97 14.39
C ILE A 97 8.23 -19.68 14.52
N GLY A 98 7.74 -18.66 15.23
CA GLY A 98 8.46 -17.42 15.48
C GLY A 98 9.72 -17.55 16.34
N LYS A 99 9.97 -18.73 16.93
CA LYS A 99 11.21 -19.05 17.64
C LYS A 99 12.34 -19.47 16.70
N GLU A 100 11.98 -19.94 15.50
CA GLU A 100 12.92 -20.57 14.59
C GLU A 100 13.74 -19.54 13.81
N LYS A 101 15.04 -19.79 13.66
CA LYS A 101 15.96 -18.87 12.98
C LYS A 101 15.60 -18.65 11.51
N TRP A 102 15.05 -19.66 10.84
CA TRP A 102 14.64 -19.54 9.44
C TRP A 102 13.43 -18.60 9.27
N PHE A 103 12.58 -18.45 10.30
CA PHE A 103 11.42 -17.57 10.27
C PHE A 103 11.81 -16.08 10.35
N ALA A 104 13.08 -15.76 10.64
CA ALA A 104 13.57 -14.38 10.56
C ALA A 104 13.47 -13.80 9.14
N TRP A 105 13.48 -14.64 8.09
CA TRP A 105 13.27 -14.20 6.71
C TRP A 105 11.82 -13.90 6.34
N TRP A 106 10.87 -14.25 7.22
CA TRP A 106 9.44 -14.06 6.97
C TRP A 106 9.06 -12.61 6.64
N PRO A 107 9.54 -11.59 7.37
CA PRO A 107 9.24 -10.20 7.04
C PRO A 107 9.76 -9.78 5.67
N TRP A 108 10.94 -10.25 5.26
CA TRP A 108 11.44 -9.99 3.91
C TRP A 108 10.53 -10.63 2.86
N PHE A 109 10.16 -11.90 3.04
CA PHE A 109 9.33 -12.64 2.09
C PHE A 109 7.96 -12.01 1.89
N ILE A 110 7.24 -11.67 2.97
CA ILE A 110 5.89 -11.10 2.86
C ILE A 110 5.90 -9.72 2.22
N VAL A 111 6.92 -8.90 2.51
CA VAL A 111 7.07 -7.57 1.91
C VAL A 111 7.45 -7.68 0.45
N ALA A 112 8.40 -8.56 0.10
CA ALA A 112 8.78 -8.83 -1.27
C ALA A 112 7.58 -9.35 -2.09
N ALA A 113 6.79 -10.27 -1.56
CA ALA A 113 5.59 -10.76 -2.20
C ALA A 113 4.55 -9.64 -2.45
N ASN A 114 4.36 -8.75 -1.48
CA ASN A 114 3.47 -7.60 -1.63
C ASN A 114 3.97 -6.63 -2.73
N ILE A 115 5.27 -6.35 -2.76
CA ILE A 115 5.88 -5.52 -3.82
C ILE A 115 5.74 -6.21 -5.19
N MET A 116 5.97 -7.51 -5.28
CA MET A 116 5.85 -8.26 -6.53
C MET A 116 4.44 -8.20 -7.12
N ILE A 117 3.41 -8.24 -6.28
CA ILE A 117 2.02 -8.16 -6.76
C ILE A 117 1.69 -6.75 -7.25
N ALA A 118 2.23 -5.72 -6.59
CA ALA A 118 2.18 -4.36 -7.11
C ALA A 118 2.89 -4.24 -8.48
N ASN A 119 4.08 -4.85 -8.63
CA ASN A 119 4.79 -4.87 -9.91
C ASN A 119 4.00 -5.60 -11.01
N VAL A 120 3.34 -6.72 -10.70
CA VAL A 120 2.47 -7.43 -11.66
C VAL A 120 1.31 -6.54 -12.09
N SER A 121 0.68 -5.83 -11.15
CA SER A 121 -0.40 -4.88 -11.45
C SER A 121 0.08 -3.70 -12.30
N ASP A 122 1.28 -3.15 -12.04
CA ASP A 122 1.89 -2.14 -12.90
C ASP A 122 2.12 -2.67 -14.32
N MET A 123 2.70 -3.86 -14.45
CA MET A 123 2.94 -4.47 -15.75
C MET A 123 1.63 -4.80 -16.49
N GLU A 124 0.58 -5.22 -15.78
CA GLU A 124 -0.76 -5.41 -16.36
C GLU A 124 -1.29 -4.10 -16.94
N SER A 125 -1.17 -2.99 -16.22
CA SER A 125 -1.57 -1.66 -16.70
C SER A 125 -0.78 -1.21 -17.93
N ALA A 126 0.53 -1.45 -17.95
CA ALA A 126 1.38 -1.13 -19.10
C ALA A 126 0.99 -1.96 -20.33
N LEU A 127 0.75 -3.26 -20.16
CA LEU A 127 0.37 -4.16 -21.24
C LEU A 127 -1.05 -3.90 -21.74
N ALA A 128 -1.98 -3.53 -20.86
CA ALA A 128 -3.32 -3.10 -21.26
C ALA A 128 -3.25 -1.86 -22.16
N ALA A 129 -2.46 -0.86 -21.78
CA ALA A 129 -2.23 0.31 -22.62
C ALA A 129 -1.61 -0.05 -23.97
N TYR A 130 -0.57 -0.89 -23.97
CA TYR A 130 0.06 -1.39 -25.20
C TYR A 130 -0.91 -2.12 -26.12
N SER A 131 -1.84 -2.90 -25.57
CA SER A 131 -2.85 -3.60 -26.37
C SER A 131 -3.85 -2.66 -27.07
N ILE A 132 -4.00 -1.43 -26.56
CA ILE A 132 -4.92 -0.42 -27.10
C ILE A 132 -4.22 0.49 -28.11
N THR A 133 -3.02 1.00 -27.80
CA THR A 133 -2.32 2.00 -28.64
C THR A 133 -1.23 1.40 -29.53
N GLY A 134 -0.75 0.18 -29.23
CA GLY A 134 0.40 -0.43 -29.90
C GLY A 134 1.75 0.10 -29.42
N ASP A 135 1.78 0.96 -28.41
CA ASP A 135 2.97 1.54 -27.81
C ASP A 135 2.76 1.80 -26.30
N PHE A 136 3.72 2.45 -25.63
CA PHE A 136 3.61 2.80 -24.21
C PHE A 136 3.30 4.30 -24.00
N SER A 137 2.71 4.99 -24.98
CA SER A 137 2.46 6.43 -24.90
C SER A 137 1.40 6.80 -23.87
N GLY A 138 0.46 5.90 -23.62
CA GLY A 138 -0.58 6.06 -22.62
C GLY A 138 -1.98 5.72 -23.14
N ALA A 139 -2.73 4.90 -22.41
CA ALA A 139 -4.12 4.61 -22.73
C ALA A 139 -4.98 4.40 -21.48
N TRP A 140 -6.26 4.77 -21.58
CA TRP A 140 -7.26 4.44 -20.56
C TRP A 140 -7.73 2.99 -20.71
N TRP A 141 -7.82 2.30 -19.59
CA TRP A 141 -8.48 1.00 -19.49
C TRP A 141 -9.21 0.89 -18.13
N CYS A 142 -10.15 -0.04 -18.02
CA CYS A 142 -10.95 -0.28 -16.82
C CYS A 142 -10.53 -1.59 -16.15
N SER A 143 -10.23 -1.53 -14.86
CA SER A 143 -10.01 -2.73 -14.05
C SER A 143 -11.33 -3.42 -13.68
N ASN A 144 -11.21 -4.67 -13.25
CA ASN A 144 -12.31 -5.43 -12.64
C ASN A 144 -12.78 -4.87 -11.28
N GLU A 145 -12.00 -3.96 -10.68
CA GLU A 145 -12.32 -3.24 -9.45
C GLU A 145 -13.09 -1.94 -9.69
N GLY A 146 -13.50 -1.68 -10.94
CA GLY A 146 -14.25 -0.47 -11.27
C GLY A 146 -13.38 0.79 -11.23
N VAL A 147 -12.12 0.68 -11.62
CA VAL A 147 -11.20 1.83 -11.65
C VAL A 147 -10.73 2.08 -13.08
N PHE A 148 -10.87 3.33 -13.54
CA PHE A 148 -10.23 3.79 -14.77
C PHE A 148 -8.76 4.06 -14.52
N ILE A 149 -7.90 3.34 -15.21
CA ILE A 149 -6.45 3.41 -15.08
C ILE A 149 -5.88 3.96 -16.38
N TYR A 150 -5.02 4.97 -16.26
CA TYR A 150 -4.22 5.46 -17.39
C TYR A 150 -2.86 4.79 -17.36
N GLY A 151 -2.74 3.69 -18.10
CA GLY A 151 -1.52 2.88 -18.18
C GLY A 151 -0.54 3.42 -19.21
N GLY A 152 0.77 3.27 -18.99
CA GLY A 152 1.80 3.73 -19.91
C GLY A 152 3.22 3.36 -19.47
N TRP A 153 4.23 4.04 -20.03
CA TRP A 153 5.64 3.78 -19.71
C TRP A 153 6.00 4.00 -18.22
N TRP A 154 5.29 4.90 -17.53
CA TRP A 154 5.47 5.17 -16.10
C TRP A 154 5.23 3.92 -15.24
N ASN A 155 4.30 3.05 -15.63
CA ASN A 155 4.07 1.78 -14.93
C ASN A 155 5.29 0.85 -15.04
N VAL A 156 5.93 0.78 -16.22
CA VAL A 156 7.15 -0.02 -16.41
C VAL A 156 8.28 0.50 -15.53
N VAL A 157 8.46 1.83 -15.50
CA VAL A 157 9.47 2.48 -14.65
C VAL A 157 9.20 2.21 -13.17
N ASN A 158 7.95 2.30 -12.73
CA ASN A 158 7.59 2.02 -11.35
C ASN A 158 7.76 0.53 -10.97
N ALA A 159 7.47 -0.40 -11.87
CA ALA A 159 7.73 -1.82 -11.67
C ALA A 159 9.23 -2.10 -11.50
N ILE A 160 10.09 -1.46 -12.31
CA ILE A 160 11.56 -1.55 -12.15
C ILE A 160 12.00 -1.00 -10.79
N ALA A 161 11.47 0.16 -10.39
CA ALA A 161 11.75 0.74 -9.08
C ALA A 161 11.34 -0.20 -7.93
N GLY A 162 10.21 -0.89 -8.06
CA GLY A 162 9.75 -1.89 -7.09
C GLY A 162 10.68 -3.10 -7.01
N MET A 163 11.16 -3.59 -8.15
CA MET A 163 12.17 -4.67 -8.17
C MET A 163 13.45 -4.25 -7.42
N ILE A 164 13.94 -3.03 -7.66
CA ILE A 164 15.10 -2.50 -6.93
C ILE A 164 14.77 -2.37 -5.43
N ASN A 165 13.58 -1.91 -5.08
CA ASN A 165 13.14 -1.75 -3.70
C ASN A 165 13.20 -3.06 -2.91
N ILE A 166 12.84 -4.20 -3.51
CA ILE A 166 12.96 -5.53 -2.89
C ILE A 166 14.41 -5.80 -2.47
N PHE A 167 15.37 -5.45 -3.33
CA PHE A 167 16.79 -5.64 -3.04
C PHE A 167 17.37 -4.62 -2.04
N CYS A 168 16.69 -3.50 -1.81
CA CYS A 168 17.07 -2.52 -0.79
C CYS A 168 16.77 -2.98 0.65
N MET A 169 15.99 -4.05 0.83
CA MET A 169 15.73 -4.61 2.17
C MET A 169 16.94 -5.44 2.65
N THR A 170 17.74 -4.90 3.57
CA THR A 170 18.97 -5.53 4.11
C THR A 170 18.80 -6.02 5.54
N GLY A 171 19.79 -6.76 6.07
CA GLY A 171 19.79 -7.21 7.46
C GLY A 171 18.61 -8.14 7.80
N CYS A 172 18.15 -8.96 6.86
CA CYS A 172 16.93 -9.77 6.95
C CYS A 172 16.95 -10.82 8.07
N VAL A 173 18.14 -11.14 8.61
CA VAL A 173 18.30 -12.11 9.70
C VAL A 173 18.45 -11.45 11.08
N HIS A 174 18.67 -10.13 11.13
CA HIS A 174 18.93 -9.36 12.34
C HIS A 174 17.68 -8.63 12.83
N LEU A 175 16.69 -9.41 13.25
CA LEU A 175 15.46 -8.90 13.86
C LEU A 175 15.59 -8.90 15.38
N TYR A 176 15.33 -7.74 15.99
CA TYR A 176 15.40 -7.55 17.43
C TYR A 176 14.00 -7.40 18.02
N THR A 177 13.86 -7.71 19.30
CA THR A 177 12.65 -7.41 20.06
C THR A 177 13.00 -6.40 21.15
N SER A 178 12.24 -5.30 21.24
CA SER A 178 12.33 -4.36 22.37
C SER A 178 12.17 -5.10 23.71
N LYS A 179 13.00 -4.81 24.72
CA LYS A 179 12.94 -5.48 26.04
C LYS A 179 11.84 -4.95 26.95
N ASP A 180 11.17 -3.86 26.57
CA ASP A 180 10.02 -3.36 27.31
C ASP A 180 8.91 -4.42 27.36
N LYS A 181 8.65 -4.96 28.55
CA LYS A 181 7.63 -6.00 28.80
C LYS A 181 6.22 -5.55 28.38
N ASN A 182 5.94 -4.24 28.38
CA ASN A 182 4.65 -3.65 28.02
C ASN A 182 4.65 -3.00 26.62
N GLN A 183 5.80 -2.90 25.95
CA GLN A 183 5.96 -2.32 24.61
C GLN A 183 6.98 -3.08 23.75
N SER A 184 6.92 -4.41 23.78
CA SER A 184 7.74 -5.21 22.89
C SER A 184 7.41 -4.83 21.44
N ASP A 185 8.40 -4.52 20.64
CA ASP A 185 8.27 -4.19 19.23
C ASP A 185 9.22 -5.08 18.46
N MET A 186 8.81 -5.52 17.28
CA MET A 186 9.74 -6.11 16.34
C MET A 186 10.52 -4.96 15.69
N LEU A 187 11.82 -4.94 15.93
CA LEU A 187 12.73 -3.93 15.43
C LEU A 187 13.54 -4.52 14.28
N TRP A 188 13.55 -3.81 13.16
CA TRP A 188 14.40 -4.07 12.01
C TRP A 188 15.26 -2.81 11.76
N PRO A 189 16.42 -2.68 12.43
CA PRO A 189 17.21 -1.45 12.43
C PRO A 189 17.75 -1.04 11.05
N ASP A 190 17.98 -2.01 10.16
CA ASP A 190 18.44 -1.79 8.79
C ASP A 190 17.41 -1.05 7.91
N MET A 191 16.15 -0.95 8.35
CA MET A 191 15.10 -0.15 7.71
C MET A 191 15.25 1.34 8.05
N THR A 192 16.31 1.95 7.52
CA THR A 192 16.61 3.38 7.74
C THR A 192 15.61 4.30 7.04
N ILE A 193 15.64 5.60 7.38
CA ILE A 193 14.79 6.61 6.71
C ILE A 193 14.96 6.62 5.19
N TRP A 194 16.15 6.28 4.68
CA TRP A 194 16.41 6.25 3.24
C TRP A 194 15.67 5.12 2.54
N PHE A 195 15.59 3.95 3.17
CA PHE A 195 14.74 2.87 2.68
C PHE A 195 13.26 3.26 2.74
N ILE A 196 12.82 3.83 3.86
CA ILE A 196 11.42 4.24 4.06
C ILE A 196 11.00 5.24 3.00
N ILE A 197 11.81 6.26 2.70
CA ILE A 197 11.52 7.23 1.65
C ILE A 197 11.48 6.57 0.27
N ALA A 198 12.47 5.74 -0.07
CA ALA A 198 12.51 5.06 -1.37
C ALA A 198 11.30 4.13 -1.57
N TYR A 199 10.88 3.46 -0.50
CA TYR A 199 9.69 2.64 -0.46
C TYR A 199 8.42 3.49 -0.60
N ASP A 200 8.26 4.55 0.22
CA ASP A 200 7.03 5.34 0.28
C ASP A 200 6.78 6.08 -1.03
N VAL A 201 7.82 6.60 -1.67
CA VAL A 201 7.69 7.24 -2.99
C VAL A 201 7.27 6.23 -4.06
N TRP A 202 7.87 5.03 -4.05
CA TRP A 202 7.48 3.96 -4.97
C TRP A 202 6.04 3.47 -4.74
N ASN A 203 5.64 3.30 -3.48
CA ASN A 203 4.31 2.80 -3.17
C ASN A 203 3.23 3.87 -3.41
N PHE A 204 3.56 5.14 -3.15
CA PHE A 204 2.71 6.27 -3.53
C PHE A 204 2.47 6.26 -5.04
N GLU A 205 3.54 6.13 -5.83
CA GLU A 205 3.41 6.05 -7.29
C GLU A 205 2.54 4.86 -7.70
N TYR A 206 2.80 3.68 -7.15
CA TYR A 206 1.98 2.51 -7.42
C TYR A 206 0.48 2.76 -7.17
N THR A 207 0.13 3.42 -6.06
CA THR A 207 -1.26 3.78 -5.80
C THR A 207 -1.76 4.82 -6.79
N TYR A 208 -0.94 5.82 -7.14
CA TYR A 208 -1.28 6.88 -8.10
C TYR A 208 -1.55 6.32 -9.50
N LEU A 209 -0.85 5.25 -9.86
CA LEU A 209 -0.97 4.56 -11.15
C LEU A 209 -2.14 3.59 -11.19
N ASN A 210 -2.22 2.64 -10.24
CA ASN A 210 -3.13 1.49 -10.33
C ASN A 210 -4.35 1.61 -9.43
N LEU A 211 -4.34 2.53 -8.46
CA LEU A 211 -5.45 2.82 -7.56
C LEU A 211 -5.75 4.34 -7.49
N PRO A 212 -5.86 5.04 -8.64
CA PRO A 212 -5.98 6.49 -8.69
C PRO A 212 -7.13 7.04 -7.85
N THR A 213 -8.30 6.38 -7.88
CA THR A 213 -9.49 6.74 -7.09
C THR A 213 -9.29 6.58 -5.58
N HIS A 214 -8.32 5.78 -5.14
CA HIS A 214 -8.02 5.52 -3.73
C HIS A 214 -6.75 6.22 -3.23
N THR A 215 -5.98 6.86 -4.11
CA THR A 215 -4.63 7.35 -3.81
C THR A 215 -4.62 8.42 -2.70
N TRP A 216 -5.69 9.19 -2.54
CA TRP A 216 -5.79 10.17 -1.46
C TRP A 216 -5.67 9.55 -0.07
N TYR A 217 -6.34 8.41 0.15
CA TYR A 217 -6.29 7.71 1.44
C TYR A 217 -5.19 6.65 1.45
N CYS A 218 -5.14 5.78 0.44
CA CYS A 218 -4.17 4.68 0.37
C CYS A 218 -2.73 5.16 0.10
N GLY A 219 -2.54 6.18 -0.75
CA GLY A 219 -1.22 6.67 -1.12
C GLY A 219 -0.69 7.74 -0.18
N VAL A 220 -1.55 8.57 0.41
CA VAL A 220 -1.10 9.66 1.30
C VAL A 220 -1.29 9.30 2.77
N ALA A 221 -2.53 9.08 3.23
CA ALA A 221 -2.78 8.87 4.67
C ALA A 221 -2.13 7.57 5.17
N LEU A 222 -2.31 6.48 4.44
CA LEU A 222 -1.86 5.15 4.84
C LEU A 222 -0.35 4.97 4.76
N LEU A 223 0.34 5.63 3.83
CA LEU A 223 1.82 5.59 3.78
C LEU A 223 2.45 6.50 4.81
N LEU A 224 1.85 7.66 5.07
CA LEU A 224 2.40 8.58 6.07
C LEU A 224 2.19 8.10 7.51
N ALA A 225 1.10 7.38 7.81
CA ALA A 225 0.83 6.89 9.17
C ALA A 225 1.96 6.04 9.78
N PRO A 226 2.46 4.97 9.12
CA PRO A 226 3.56 4.16 9.65
C PRO A 226 4.90 4.91 9.66
N THR A 227 5.13 5.81 8.70
CA THR A 227 6.35 6.63 8.62
C THR A 227 6.40 7.66 9.74
N PHE A 228 5.27 8.31 10.05
CA PHE A 228 5.13 9.21 11.19
C PHE A 228 5.31 8.47 12.53
N ALA A 229 4.64 7.32 12.69
CA ALA A 229 4.77 6.51 13.90
C ALA A 229 6.22 6.07 14.13
N ASN A 230 6.90 5.59 13.08
CA ASN A 230 8.31 5.20 13.16
C ASN A 230 9.25 6.38 13.44
N ALA A 231 8.98 7.56 12.87
CA ALA A 231 9.84 8.72 13.06
C ALA A 231 9.75 9.30 14.49
N LEU A 232 8.56 9.29 15.11
CA LEU A 232 8.33 9.99 16.38
C LEU A 232 8.18 9.09 17.60
N TRP A 233 7.65 7.87 17.45
CA TRP A 233 7.33 7.01 18.59
C TRP A 233 8.13 5.72 18.64
N ASN A 234 8.34 5.06 17.51
CA ASN A 234 8.90 3.72 17.51
C ASN A 234 9.91 3.46 16.38
N LYS A 235 11.01 4.20 16.41
CA LYS A 235 12.15 4.03 15.51
C LYS A 235 12.58 2.56 15.38
N GLY A 236 12.67 2.07 14.15
CA GLY A 236 13.02 0.69 13.81
C GLY A 236 11.84 -0.28 13.74
N ALA A 237 10.62 0.12 14.13
CA ALA A 237 9.42 -0.71 14.05
C ALA A 237 8.53 -0.40 12.82
N TRP A 238 9.07 0.33 11.83
CA TRP A 238 8.33 0.79 10.66
C TRP A 238 7.55 -0.33 9.96
N ILE A 239 8.17 -1.49 9.75
CA ILE A 239 7.50 -2.56 9.00
C ILE A 239 6.30 -3.13 9.75
N GLN A 240 6.38 -3.21 11.07
CA GLN A 240 5.27 -3.64 11.90
C GLN A 240 4.13 -2.61 11.85
N ASN A 241 4.45 -1.31 12.00
CA ASN A 241 3.46 -0.24 11.85
C ASN A 241 2.79 -0.28 10.48
N ARG A 242 3.57 -0.53 9.43
CA ARG A 242 3.10 -0.58 8.05
C ARG A 242 2.10 -1.71 7.85
N ALA A 243 2.44 -2.94 8.23
CA ALA A 243 1.53 -4.07 8.07
C ALA A 243 0.24 -3.86 8.88
N ASN A 244 0.38 -3.39 10.13
CA ASN A 244 -0.76 -3.10 10.99
C ASN A 244 -1.70 -2.05 10.39
N THR A 245 -1.17 -0.88 10.00
CA THR A 245 -1.96 0.21 9.39
C THR A 245 -2.59 -0.22 8.07
N LEU A 246 -1.89 -1.01 7.25
CA LEU A 246 -2.43 -1.58 6.03
C LEU A 246 -3.58 -2.56 6.30
N ALA A 247 -3.41 -3.51 7.22
CA ALA A 247 -4.46 -4.48 7.56
C ALA A 247 -5.70 -3.77 8.13
N ILE A 248 -5.50 -2.81 9.05
CA ILE A 248 -6.60 -2.01 9.64
C ILE A 248 -7.35 -1.26 8.55
N TRP A 249 -6.64 -0.63 7.62
CA TRP A 249 -7.26 0.09 6.52
C TRP A 249 -8.02 -0.84 5.58
N CYS A 250 -7.43 -1.97 5.16
CA CYS A 250 -8.10 -2.94 4.29
C CYS A 250 -9.39 -3.46 4.93
N MET A 251 -9.35 -3.82 6.23
CA MET A 251 -10.55 -4.24 6.97
C MET A 251 -11.63 -3.17 6.95
N TRP A 252 -11.25 -1.92 7.23
CA TRP A 252 -12.21 -0.82 7.31
C TRP A 252 -12.77 -0.41 5.94
N ALA A 253 -11.91 -0.28 4.93
CA ALA A 253 -12.30 0.11 3.58
C ALA A 253 -13.21 -0.92 2.90
N GLN A 254 -13.04 -2.22 3.21
CA GLN A 254 -13.95 -3.26 2.72
C GLN A 254 -15.32 -3.23 3.38
N VAL A 255 -15.40 -2.90 4.67
CA VAL A 255 -16.66 -2.84 5.43
C VAL A 255 -17.42 -1.54 5.15
N VAL A 256 -16.71 -0.44 4.93
CA VAL A 256 -17.28 0.90 4.71
C VAL A 256 -16.77 1.52 3.38
N PRO A 257 -17.00 0.87 2.23
CA PRO A 257 -16.44 1.33 0.96
C PRO A 257 -16.98 2.68 0.50
N LEU A 258 -18.21 3.00 0.89
CA LEU A 258 -18.84 4.26 0.54
C LEU A 258 -18.10 5.47 1.13
N PHE A 259 -17.32 5.34 2.21
CA PHE A 259 -16.57 6.48 2.75
C PHE A 259 -15.62 7.10 1.73
N GLN A 260 -14.92 6.26 0.95
CA GLN A 260 -13.96 6.71 -0.05
C GLN A 260 -14.61 6.96 -1.41
N LEU A 261 -15.71 6.27 -1.71
CA LEU A 261 -16.39 6.35 -3.01
C LEU A 261 -17.45 7.47 -3.06
N LYS A 262 -18.21 7.70 -1.98
CA LYS A 262 -19.43 8.54 -1.98
C LYS A 262 -19.56 9.44 -0.75
N GLY A 263 -19.94 10.70 -0.97
CA GLY A 263 -20.35 11.64 0.09
C GLY A 263 -19.29 12.68 0.44
N THR A 264 -19.42 13.31 1.62
CA THR A 264 -18.63 14.48 2.05
C THR A 264 -17.13 14.20 2.19
N PHE A 265 -16.76 12.93 2.38
CA PHE A 265 -15.39 12.45 2.52
C PHE A 265 -14.88 11.70 1.27
N ALA A 266 -15.58 11.78 0.13
CA ALA A 266 -15.15 11.13 -1.10
C ALA A 266 -13.71 11.50 -1.45
N ALA A 267 -12.94 10.50 -1.88
CA ALA A 267 -11.51 10.63 -2.15
C ALA A 267 -11.23 11.73 -3.18
N VAL A 268 -10.14 12.46 -2.97
CA VAL A 268 -9.72 13.51 -3.90
C VAL A 268 -9.21 12.85 -5.18
N LEU A 269 -9.77 13.25 -6.32
CA LEU A 269 -9.33 12.71 -7.61
C LEU A 269 -7.91 13.19 -7.94
N PRO A 270 -7.02 12.29 -8.39
CA PRO A 270 -5.71 12.66 -8.88
C PRO A 270 -5.81 13.48 -10.17
N ARG A 271 -4.74 14.22 -10.45
CA ARG A 271 -4.64 15.09 -11.63
C ARG A 271 -4.75 14.34 -12.97
N VAL A 272 -4.46 13.03 -12.99
CA VAL A 272 -4.62 12.20 -14.20
C VAL A 272 -6.04 12.26 -14.77
N TYR A 273 -7.07 12.50 -13.94
CA TYR A 273 -8.43 12.77 -14.38
C TYR A 273 -8.64 14.27 -14.66
N GLY A 274 -7.90 14.82 -15.62
CA GLY A 274 -7.97 16.23 -15.97
C GLY A 274 -9.39 16.65 -16.36
N GLY A 275 -9.90 17.74 -15.78
CA GLY A 275 -11.25 18.25 -16.04
C GLY A 275 -12.38 17.52 -15.29
N ALA A 276 -12.11 16.41 -14.60
CA ALA A 276 -13.16 15.64 -13.90
C ALA A 276 -13.90 16.46 -12.83
N THR A 277 -13.14 17.25 -12.05
CA THR A 277 -13.71 18.13 -11.04
C THR A 277 -14.59 19.22 -11.64
N GLU A 278 -14.18 19.81 -12.77
CA GLU A 278 -14.93 20.86 -13.46
C GLU A 278 -16.22 20.30 -14.10
N ALA A 279 -16.15 19.06 -14.60
CA ALA A 279 -17.29 18.31 -15.11
C ALA A 279 -18.23 17.77 -14.01
N GLY A 280 -17.92 17.98 -12.73
CA GLY A 280 -18.73 17.51 -11.60
C GLY A 280 -18.71 15.98 -11.44
N ILE A 281 -17.74 15.29 -12.04
CA ILE A 281 -17.61 13.84 -12.00
C ILE A 281 -17.11 13.40 -10.62
N THR A 282 -17.83 12.46 -10.00
CA THR A 282 -17.48 11.85 -8.73
C THR A 282 -16.77 10.52 -8.92
N THR A 283 -16.12 10.03 -7.86
CA THR A 283 -15.51 8.69 -7.84
C THR A 283 -16.53 7.58 -8.10
N MET A 284 -17.80 7.77 -7.71
CA MET A 284 -18.88 6.82 -8.01
C MET A 284 -19.21 6.76 -9.50
N ASP A 285 -19.25 7.90 -10.18
CA ASP A 285 -19.58 7.95 -11.61
C ASP A 285 -18.52 7.21 -12.43
N LEU A 286 -17.25 7.37 -12.05
CA LEU A 286 -16.13 6.60 -12.60
C LEU A 286 -16.29 5.10 -12.32
N TYR A 287 -16.68 4.73 -11.09
CA TYR A 287 -16.86 3.34 -10.71
C TYR A 287 -17.97 2.65 -11.53
N GLU A 288 -19.16 3.24 -11.57
CA GLU A 288 -20.32 2.67 -12.27
C GLU A 288 -20.02 2.49 -13.76
N LYS A 289 -19.37 3.47 -14.38
CA LYS A 289 -19.00 3.42 -15.79
C LYS A 289 -17.90 2.37 -16.06
N ALA A 290 -16.91 2.26 -15.18
CA ALA A 290 -15.83 1.27 -15.32
C ALA A 290 -16.36 -0.17 -15.22
N ILE A 291 -17.22 -0.45 -14.23
CA ILE A 291 -17.84 -1.76 -14.05
C ILE A 291 -18.75 -2.12 -15.23
N ALA A 292 -19.54 -1.16 -15.75
CA ALA A 292 -20.38 -1.41 -16.92
C ALA A 292 -19.56 -1.84 -18.15
N LEU A 293 -18.42 -1.18 -18.40
CA LEU A 293 -17.51 -1.52 -19.50
C LEU A 293 -16.79 -2.85 -19.26
N TYR A 294 -16.39 -3.12 -18.02
CA TYR A 294 -15.75 -4.39 -17.67
C TYR A 294 -16.71 -5.57 -17.89
N ASN A 295 -17.96 -5.47 -17.41
CA ASN A 295 -18.99 -6.49 -17.59
C ASN A 295 -19.37 -6.70 -19.06
N ALA A 296 -19.23 -5.67 -19.90
CA ALA A 296 -19.40 -5.77 -21.34
C ALA A 296 -18.18 -6.37 -22.08
N GLY A 297 -17.09 -6.71 -21.38
CA GLY A 297 -15.85 -7.21 -21.98
C GLY A 297 -15.04 -6.13 -22.72
N GLN A 298 -15.37 -4.84 -22.49
CA GLN A 298 -14.80 -3.70 -23.19
C GLN A 298 -13.78 -2.92 -22.36
N GLY A 299 -13.49 -3.34 -21.12
CA GLY A 299 -12.59 -2.63 -20.20
C GLY A 299 -11.15 -2.45 -20.69
N LYS A 300 -10.60 -3.35 -21.52
CA LYS A 300 -9.24 -3.26 -22.08
C LYS A 300 -9.23 -2.89 -23.57
N THR A 301 -10.19 -2.08 -23.99
CA THR A 301 -10.34 -1.66 -25.39
C THR A 301 -10.40 -0.14 -25.50
N ALA A 302 -10.33 0.40 -26.72
CA ALA A 302 -10.47 1.84 -26.97
C ALA A 302 -11.76 2.45 -26.37
N ALA A 303 -12.81 1.65 -26.18
CA ALA A 303 -14.06 2.08 -25.55
C ALA A 303 -13.88 2.68 -24.15
N ALA A 304 -12.85 2.27 -23.40
CA ALA A 304 -12.53 2.86 -22.10
C ALA A 304 -12.07 4.32 -22.24
N GLY A 305 -11.26 4.61 -23.26
CA GLY A 305 -10.84 5.98 -23.61
C GLY A 305 -12.03 6.83 -24.07
N ASP A 306 -12.88 6.28 -24.94
CA ASP A 306 -14.07 6.98 -25.44
C ASP A 306 -15.05 7.33 -24.30
N ALA A 307 -15.23 6.43 -23.34
CA ALA A 307 -16.09 6.66 -22.19
C ALA A 307 -15.56 7.77 -21.27
N ILE A 308 -14.25 7.81 -21.01
CA ILE A 308 -13.61 8.85 -20.20
C ILE A 308 -13.67 10.20 -20.91
N ALA A 309 -13.40 10.23 -22.22
CA ALA A 309 -13.53 11.44 -23.02
C ALA A 309 -14.98 11.96 -23.03
N ALA A 310 -15.98 11.08 -23.11
CA ALA A 310 -17.39 11.46 -23.06
C ALA A 310 -17.81 12.05 -21.71
N MET A 311 -17.10 11.75 -20.63
CA MET A 311 -17.27 12.38 -19.31
C MET A 311 -16.56 13.74 -19.19
N GLY A 312 -15.97 14.24 -20.28
CA GLY A 312 -15.23 15.51 -20.29
C GLY A 312 -13.84 15.41 -19.67
N ILE A 313 -13.31 14.20 -19.47
CA ILE A 313 -12.04 13.97 -18.80
C ILE A 313 -10.93 13.79 -19.84
N THR A 314 -9.83 14.53 -19.65
CA THR A 314 -8.60 14.41 -20.44
C THR A 314 -7.46 13.91 -19.57
N ALA A 315 -6.68 12.93 -20.05
CA ALA A 315 -5.55 12.41 -19.29
C ALA A 315 -4.46 13.47 -19.09
N ASP A 316 -3.97 13.62 -17.85
CA ASP A 316 -2.75 14.36 -17.54
C ASP A 316 -1.72 13.44 -16.85
N PRO A 317 -0.90 12.72 -17.62
CA PRO A 317 0.10 11.79 -17.08
C PRO A 317 1.39 12.48 -16.58
N THR A 318 1.46 13.82 -16.58
CA THR A 318 2.71 14.53 -16.25
C THR A 318 3.24 14.15 -14.88
N MET A 319 2.34 14.04 -13.89
CA MET A 319 2.73 13.66 -12.54
C MET A 319 3.05 12.17 -12.40
N GLN A 320 2.39 11.29 -13.17
CA GLN A 320 2.72 9.86 -13.23
C GLN A 320 4.17 9.69 -13.71
N GLY A 321 4.52 10.32 -14.84
CA GLY A 321 5.89 10.28 -15.36
C GLY A 321 6.94 10.84 -14.39
N PHE A 322 6.64 12.00 -13.76
CA PHE A 322 7.57 12.63 -12.83
C PHE A 322 7.82 11.79 -11.58
N VAL A 323 6.76 11.30 -10.95
CA VAL A 323 6.87 10.56 -9.68
C VAL A 323 7.45 9.16 -9.92
N ALA A 324 7.14 8.48 -11.03
CA ALA A 324 7.81 7.23 -11.42
C ALA A 324 9.34 7.40 -11.55
N MET A 325 9.79 8.48 -12.19
CA MET A 325 11.23 8.77 -12.29
C MET A 325 11.86 9.09 -10.93
N ALA A 326 11.13 9.81 -10.06
CA ALA A 326 11.58 10.09 -8.70
C ALA A 326 11.68 8.81 -7.86
N ALA A 327 10.70 7.90 -7.98
CA ALA A 327 10.70 6.59 -7.33
C ALA A 327 11.90 5.76 -7.77
N LEU A 328 12.18 5.70 -9.08
CA LEU A 328 13.35 5.01 -9.61
C LEU A 328 14.65 5.62 -9.07
N ALA A 329 14.80 6.94 -9.13
CA ALA A 329 16.00 7.63 -8.64
C ALA A 329 16.23 7.38 -7.15
N ALA A 330 15.19 7.48 -6.31
CA ALA A 330 15.28 7.23 -4.88
C ALA A 330 15.74 5.78 -4.59
N ASN A 331 15.20 4.80 -5.31
CA ASN A 331 15.58 3.39 -5.15
C ASN A 331 17.01 3.12 -5.65
N VAL A 332 17.42 3.71 -6.76
CA VAL A 332 18.81 3.62 -7.28
C VAL A 332 19.81 4.23 -6.29
N ILE A 333 19.49 5.37 -5.69
CA ILE A 333 20.34 5.99 -4.66
C ILE A 333 20.42 5.07 -3.42
N CYS A 334 19.28 4.55 -2.96
CA CYS A 334 19.23 3.67 -1.80
C CYS A 334 20.09 2.42 -2.00
N ILE A 335 19.92 1.70 -3.11
CA ILE A 335 20.69 0.48 -3.39
C ILE A 335 22.18 0.78 -3.60
N SER A 336 22.53 1.93 -4.18
CA SER A 336 23.94 2.34 -4.35
C SER A 336 24.64 2.54 -3.01
N VAL A 337 23.95 3.14 -2.03
CA VAL A 337 24.48 3.30 -0.66
C VAL A 337 24.65 1.94 0.01
N ILE A 338 23.69 1.04 -0.16
CA ILE A 338 23.74 -0.33 0.38
C ILE A 338 24.94 -1.08 -0.20
N ILE A 339 25.11 -1.08 -1.53
CA ILE A 339 26.24 -1.73 -2.22
C ILE A 339 27.56 -1.18 -1.70
N ARG A 340 27.69 0.15 -1.59
CA ARG A 340 28.90 0.79 -1.05
C ARG A 340 29.19 0.32 0.38
N ASN A 341 28.18 0.25 1.23
CA ASN A 341 28.36 -0.18 2.62
C ASN A 341 28.70 -1.68 2.70
N ALA A 342 28.03 -2.52 1.90
CA ALA A 342 28.30 -3.96 1.80
C ALA A 342 29.75 -4.25 1.40
N ILE A 343 30.29 -3.50 0.42
CA ILE A 343 31.70 -3.61 0.01
C ILE A 343 32.65 -3.23 1.15
N ARG A 344 32.32 -2.18 1.94
CA ARG A 344 33.16 -1.75 3.07
C ARG A 344 33.21 -2.77 4.21
N ILE A 345 32.10 -3.45 4.49
CA ILE A 345 32.04 -4.47 5.54
C ILE A 345 32.57 -5.83 5.06
N GLY A 346 32.72 -6.04 3.74
CA GLY A 346 33.18 -7.31 3.16
C GLY A 346 32.20 -8.46 3.34
N GLY A 347 30.89 -8.19 3.40
CA GLY A 347 29.86 -9.16 3.76
C GLY A 347 28.58 -9.04 2.93
N ASN A 348 27.77 -10.11 2.95
CA ASN A 348 26.46 -10.13 2.28
C ASN A 348 25.51 -9.12 2.97
N PRO A 349 24.92 -8.15 2.23
CA PRO A 349 24.04 -7.13 2.79
C PRO A 349 22.75 -7.69 3.41
N TYR A 350 22.31 -8.89 3.02
CA TYR A 350 21.09 -9.49 3.54
C TYR A 350 21.32 -10.26 4.84
N SER A 351 22.54 -10.76 5.04
CA SER A 351 22.92 -11.53 6.24
C SER A 351 23.70 -10.71 7.26
N ASN A 352 24.09 -9.48 6.92
CA ASN A 352 24.84 -8.58 7.79
C ASN A 352 24.12 -7.22 7.88
N GLU A 353 24.38 -6.51 8.96
CA GLU A 353 23.82 -5.19 9.23
C GLU A 353 24.66 -4.13 8.52
N VAL A 354 24.13 -3.55 7.43
CA VAL A 354 24.90 -2.63 6.56
C VAL A 354 24.85 -1.17 7.02
N PHE A 355 24.02 -0.88 8.02
CA PHE A 355 23.78 0.47 8.53
C PHE A 355 24.29 0.70 9.97
N VAL A 356 25.07 -0.24 10.52
CA VAL A 356 25.75 -0.08 11.82
C VAL A 356 26.51 1.26 11.88
N GLY A 357 26.38 1.98 12.99
CA GLY A 357 26.99 3.30 13.19
C GLY A 357 26.25 4.48 12.55
N THR A 358 25.14 4.25 11.85
CA THR A 358 24.25 5.34 11.42
C THR A 358 23.27 5.71 12.53
N ARG A 359 22.91 7.00 12.63
CA ARG A 359 22.00 7.51 13.67
C ARG A 359 20.72 6.69 13.78
N ASP A 360 20.06 6.43 12.65
CA ASP A 360 18.79 5.71 12.62
C ASP A 360 18.91 4.28 13.14
N TYR A 361 20.00 3.60 12.79
CA TYR A 361 20.30 2.25 13.23
C TYR A 361 20.56 2.19 14.74
N GLU A 362 21.41 3.10 15.25
CA GLU A 362 21.74 3.16 16.68
C GLU A 362 20.53 3.53 17.55
N GLU A 363 19.68 4.46 17.09
CA GLU A 363 18.44 4.82 17.77
C GLU A 363 17.47 3.63 17.86
N ALA A 364 17.35 2.86 16.78
CA ALA A 364 16.53 1.64 16.77
C ALA A 364 17.12 0.57 17.71
N LEU A 365 18.43 0.34 17.67
CA LEU A 365 19.09 -0.68 18.50
C LEU A 365 19.07 -0.33 19.99
N ALA A 366 19.17 0.96 20.34
CA ALA A 366 19.04 1.42 21.72
C ALA A 366 17.71 1.03 22.38
N ARG A 367 16.64 0.86 21.58
CA ARG A 367 15.33 0.37 22.05
C ARG A 367 15.28 -1.14 22.26
N ALA A 368 16.19 -1.91 21.65
CA ALA A 368 16.37 -3.33 21.97
C ALA A 368 17.18 -3.51 23.26
N ALA A 369 18.00 -2.53 23.63
CA ALA A 369 18.86 -2.59 24.82
C ALA A 369 18.11 -2.21 26.12
N LYS A 370 17.22 -1.21 26.04
CA LYS A 370 16.30 -0.78 27.10
C LYS A 370 15.12 -1.73 27.21
#